data_AF-A0A2W4N342-F1
#
_entry.id   AF-A0A2W4N342-F1
#
_cell.length_a   1.000
_cell.length_b   1.000
_cell.length_c   1.000
_cell.angle_alpha   90.00
_cell.angle_beta   90.00
_cell.angle_gamma   90.00
#
_symmetry.space_group_name_H-M   'P 1'
#
loop_
_entity.id
_entity.type
_entity.pdbx_description
1 polymer ?
#
loop_
_entity_poly.entity_id
_entity_poly.type
_entity_poly.pdbx_seq_one_letter_code
_entity_poly.pdbx_strand_id
1 'polypeptide(L)'
;MSVEIDDEALFCALVFAPTAFSRNRFFGLFESAPRKRLRRRAGRIRGIIRQLTNPERRAEILGERVLEDGQVLLRYQVEELGYSRTAALSQLEAAALRYALHRAGKAPLVEADRKLVQTAIARLSKDLNLPIDP
;
A
#
# COMPACT_ATOMS: atom_id res chain seq x y z
N MET A 1 -4.55 -27.31 -2.13
CA MET A 1 -4.63 -26.62 -0.84
C MET A 1 -4.91 -25.15 -1.12
N SER A 2 -6.13 -24.68 -0.90
CA SER A 2 -6.46 -23.25 -1.04
C SER A 2 -6.02 -22.55 0.25
N VAL A 3 -4.87 -21.88 0.22
CA VAL A 3 -4.46 -21.03 1.34
C VAL A 3 -5.40 -19.84 1.37
N GLU A 4 -6.21 -19.74 2.43
CA GLU A 4 -7.08 -18.60 2.68
C GLU A 4 -6.21 -17.45 3.20
N ILE A 5 -5.66 -16.67 2.26
CA ILE A 5 -4.79 -15.54 2.56
C ILE A 5 -5.64 -14.31 2.87
N ASP A 6 -5.36 -13.66 3.98
CA ASP A 6 -5.94 -12.37 4.38
C ASP A 6 -5.68 -11.29 3.31
N ASP A 7 -6.74 -10.59 2.90
CA ASP A 7 -6.70 -9.61 1.80
C ASP A 7 -5.89 -8.35 2.18
N GLU A 8 -5.92 -7.91 3.44
CA GLU A 8 -5.13 -6.77 3.92
C GLU A 8 -3.64 -7.10 3.95
N ALA A 9 -3.32 -8.30 4.42
CA ALA A 9 -1.99 -8.86 4.45
C ALA A 9 -1.40 -8.99 3.02
N LEU A 10 -2.19 -9.54 2.09
CA LEU A 10 -1.84 -9.63 0.68
C LEU A 10 -1.67 -8.24 0.05
N PHE A 11 -2.48 -7.26 0.42
CA PHE A 11 -2.36 -5.89 -0.07
C PHE A 11 -1.01 -5.29 0.33
N CYS A 12 -0.61 -5.39 1.60
CA CYS A 12 0.69 -4.92 2.08
C CYS A 12 1.84 -5.60 1.33
N ALA A 13 1.76 -6.91 1.12
CA ALA A 13 2.74 -7.64 0.31
C ALA A 13 2.86 -7.10 -1.12
N LEU A 14 1.72 -6.82 -1.77
CA LEU A 14 1.70 -6.28 -3.13
C LEU A 14 2.19 -4.83 -3.22
N VAL A 15 2.17 -4.08 -2.12
CA VAL A 15 2.74 -2.74 -2.04
C VAL A 15 4.26 -2.82 -1.83
N PHE A 16 4.75 -3.59 -0.86
CA PHE A 16 6.15 -3.56 -0.42
C PHE A 16 7.05 -4.60 -1.12
N ALA A 17 6.50 -5.75 -1.52
CA ALA A 17 7.23 -6.86 -2.15
C ALA A 17 6.46 -7.40 -3.38
N PRO A 18 6.16 -6.56 -4.40
CA PRO A 18 5.29 -6.93 -5.52
C PRO A 18 5.82 -8.10 -6.36
N THR A 19 7.13 -8.35 -6.37
CA THR A 19 7.77 -9.45 -7.11
C THR A 19 7.69 -10.79 -6.37
N ALA A 20 7.55 -10.78 -5.04
CA ALA A 20 7.39 -11.99 -4.24
C ALA A 20 6.08 -12.73 -4.55
N PHE A 21 5.06 -12.00 -4.99
CA PHE A 21 3.73 -12.52 -5.37
C PHE A 21 3.49 -12.41 -6.88
N SER A 22 4.43 -12.93 -7.68
CA SER A 22 4.33 -12.85 -9.14
C SER A 22 3.08 -13.58 -9.66
N ARG A 23 2.41 -12.98 -10.66
CA ARG A 23 1.17 -13.51 -11.26
C ARG A 23 1.33 -14.94 -11.78
N ASN A 24 2.51 -15.26 -12.30
CA ASN A 24 2.78 -16.57 -12.91
C ASN A 24 2.89 -17.67 -11.85
N ARG A 25 3.32 -17.33 -10.63
CA ARG A 25 3.47 -18.28 -9.52
C ARG A 25 2.19 -18.39 -8.67
N PHE A 26 1.39 -17.32 -8.62
CA PHE A 26 0.18 -17.24 -7.80
C PHE A 26 -1.08 -16.96 -8.64
N PHE A 27 -1.20 -17.57 -9.82
CA PHE A 27 -2.31 -17.28 -10.75
C PHE A 27 -3.69 -17.48 -10.10
N GLY A 28 -3.90 -18.63 -9.42
CA GLY A 28 -5.14 -18.95 -8.71
C GLY A 28 -5.48 -17.97 -7.58
N LEU A 29 -4.48 -17.27 -7.02
CA LEU A 29 -4.70 -16.22 -6.03
C LEU A 29 -5.49 -15.04 -6.61
N PHE A 30 -5.35 -14.74 -7.90
CA PHE A 30 -5.91 -13.55 -8.52
C PHE A 30 -7.09 -13.83 -9.46
N GLU A 31 -7.70 -15.02 -9.39
CA GLU A 31 -8.85 -15.35 -10.22
C GLU A 31 -10.12 -14.62 -9.76
N SER A 32 -10.29 -14.46 -8.44
CA SER A 32 -11.46 -13.82 -7.86
C SER A 32 -11.51 -12.30 -8.11
N ALA A 33 -12.72 -11.78 -8.34
CA ALA A 33 -12.94 -10.34 -8.54
C ALA A 33 -12.43 -9.48 -7.35
N PRO A 34 -12.60 -9.88 -6.07
CA PRO A 34 -12.02 -9.17 -4.93
C PRO A 34 -10.50 -9.01 -5.01
N ARG A 35 -9.76 -10.10 -5.32
CA ARG A 35 -8.30 -10.07 -5.35
C ARG A 35 -7.73 -9.35 -6.59
N LYS A 36 -8.48 -9.32 -7.70
CA LYS A 36 -8.19 -8.41 -8.84
C LYS A 36 -8.29 -6.94 -8.42
N ARG A 37 -9.31 -6.56 -7.64
CA ARG A 37 -9.45 -5.19 -7.11
C ARG A 37 -8.30 -4.84 -6.17
N LEU A 38 -7.93 -5.76 -5.28
CA LEU A 38 -6.80 -5.61 -4.36
C LEU A 38 -5.50 -5.27 -5.08
N ARG A 39 -5.19 -6.01 -6.15
CA ARG A 39 -3.99 -5.75 -6.97
C ARG A 39 -4.01 -4.39 -7.65
N ARG A 40 -5.18 -3.95 -8.15
CA ARG A 40 -5.34 -2.62 -8.73
C ARG A 40 -5.10 -1.52 -7.68
N ARG A 41 -5.64 -1.70 -6.47
CA ARG A 41 -5.42 -0.80 -5.32
C ARG A 41 -3.93 -0.71 -4.95
N ALA A 42 -3.26 -1.85 -4.78
CA ALA A 42 -1.82 -1.88 -4.51
C ALA A 42 -0.99 -1.23 -5.64
N GLY A 43 -1.38 -1.44 -6.90
CA GLY A 43 -0.78 -0.76 -8.05
C GLY A 43 -0.93 0.76 -8.00
N ARG A 44 -2.10 1.26 -7.61
CA ARG A 44 -2.35 2.69 -7.41
C ARG A 44 -1.45 3.26 -6.32
N ILE A 45 -1.37 2.62 -5.15
CA ILE A 45 -0.52 3.06 -4.04
C ILE A 45 0.96 3.10 -4.45
N ARG A 46 1.47 2.06 -5.10
CA ARG A 46 2.84 2.08 -5.63
C ARG A 46 3.09 3.21 -6.63
N GLY A 47 2.08 3.54 -7.44
CA GLY A 47 2.13 4.69 -8.36
C GLY A 47 2.27 6.02 -7.63
N ILE A 48 1.47 6.22 -6.56
CA ILE A 48 1.53 7.42 -5.71
C ILE A 48 2.89 7.50 -5.00
N ILE A 49 3.34 6.41 -4.37
CA ILE A 49 4.65 6.33 -3.71
C ILE A 49 5.75 6.74 -4.70
N ARG A 50 5.78 6.11 -5.88
CA ARG A 50 6.78 6.42 -6.90
C ARG A 50 6.77 7.89 -7.31
N GLN A 51 5.60 8.52 -7.41
CA GLN A 51 5.52 9.95 -7.73
C GLN A 51 6.11 10.80 -6.60
N LEU A 52 5.73 10.53 -5.34
CA LEU A 52 6.17 11.30 -4.18
C LEU A 52 7.63 11.06 -3.79
N THR A 53 8.23 9.94 -4.20
CA THR A 53 9.62 9.62 -3.89
C THR A 53 10.59 9.86 -5.05
N ASN A 54 10.10 10.15 -6.27
CA ASN A 54 10.97 10.36 -7.43
C ASN A 54 11.66 11.72 -7.32
N PRO A 55 13.01 11.80 -7.28
CA PRO A 55 13.72 13.08 -7.23
C PRO A 55 13.57 13.92 -8.50
N GLU A 56 13.34 13.29 -9.65
CA GLU A 56 13.17 13.95 -10.95
C GLU A 56 11.75 14.47 -11.18
N ARG A 57 10.79 14.02 -10.35
CA ARG A 57 9.39 14.44 -10.46
C ARG A 57 8.89 14.99 -9.14
N ARG A 58 8.73 16.31 -9.05
CA ARG A 58 8.24 16.97 -7.83
C ARG A 58 6.75 16.74 -7.67
N ALA A 59 6.41 15.68 -6.93
CA ALA A 59 5.07 15.50 -6.40
C ALA A 59 5.03 15.87 -4.92
N GLU A 60 3.97 16.57 -4.51
CA GLU A 60 3.81 17.10 -3.16
C GLU A 60 2.40 16.80 -2.64
N ILE A 61 2.30 16.40 -1.37
CA ILE A 61 1.02 16.25 -0.68
C ILE A 61 0.52 17.64 -0.30
N LEU A 62 -0.64 18.00 -0.83
CA LEU A 62 -1.31 19.27 -0.56
C LEU A 62 -2.17 19.23 0.71
N GLY A 63 -2.59 18.05 1.13
CA GLY A 63 -3.36 17.88 2.35
C GLY A 63 -4.02 16.51 2.46
N GLU A 64 -4.43 16.21 3.68
CA GLU A 64 -5.13 14.98 4.03
C GLU A 64 -6.38 15.32 4.84
N ARG A 65 -7.46 14.57 4.64
CA ARG A 65 -8.67 14.63 5.46
C ARG A 65 -9.14 13.23 5.79
N VAL A 66 -9.31 12.97 7.08
CA VAL A 66 -9.96 11.74 7.55
C VAL A 66 -11.47 11.96 7.53
N LEU A 67 -12.20 11.03 6.92
CA LEU A 67 -13.67 11.02 6.87
C LEU A 67 -14.25 10.29 8.08
N GLU A 68 -15.55 10.43 8.30
CA GLU A 68 -16.27 9.82 9.43
C GLU A 68 -16.17 8.28 9.43
N ASP A 69 -16.03 7.67 8.26
CA ASP A 69 -15.88 6.23 8.07
C ASP A 69 -14.41 5.73 8.20
N GLY A 70 -13.48 6.64 8.54
CA GLY A 70 -12.05 6.33 8.67
C GLY A 70 -11.27 6.31 7.35
N GLN A 71 -11.90 6.60 6.20
CA GLN A 71 -11.16 6.79 4.96
C GLN A 71 -10.33 8.08 5.00
N VAL A 72 -9.21 8.07 4.29
CA VAL A 72 -8.32 9.22 4.15
C VAL A 72 -8.43 9.74 2.71
N LEU A 73 -8.92 10.96 2.56
CA LEU A 73 -8.81 11.72 1.32
C LEU A 73 -7.42 12.37 1.26
N LEU A 74 -6.57 11.86 0.38
CA LEU A 74 -5.26 12.42 0.09
C LEU A 74 -5.36 13.31 -1.14
N ARG A 75 -4.96 14.58 -1.01
CA ARG A 75 -4.75 15.49 -2.14
C ARG A 75 -3.26 15.68 -2.37
N TYR A 76 -2.81 15.51 -3.61
CA TYR A 76 -1.41 15.74 -3.98
C TYR A 76 -1.31 16.28 -5.40
N GLN A 77 -0.23 17.00 -5.69
CA GLN A 77 0.07 17.54 -7.00
C GLN A 77 1.34 16.94 -7.58
N VAL A 78 1.46 16.94 -8.90
CA VAL A 78 2.71 16.70 -9.65
C VAL A 78 2.97 17.97 -10.44
N GLU A 79 3.91 18.79 -9.95
CA GLU A 79 4.10 20.18 -10.38
C GLU A 79 4.40 20.29 -11.88
N GLU A 80 5.34 19.48 -12.38
CA GLU A 80 5.75 19.44 -13.78
C GLU A 80 4.63 19.11 -14.77
N LEU A 81 3.54 18.51 -14.29
CA LEU A 81 2.39 18.13 -15.10
C LEU A 81 1.21 19.10 -14.94
N GLY A 82 1.33 20.12 -14.08
CA GLY A 82 0.22 21.02 -13.74
C GLY A 82 -1.00 20.27 -13.18
N TYR A 83 -0.76 19.12 -12.55
CA TYR A 83 -1.79 18.11 -12.35
C TYR A 83 -1.99 17.76 -10.88
N SER A 84 -3.20 17.94 -10.38
CA SER A 84 -3.63 17.60 -9.02
C SER A 84 -4.46 16.31 -9.03
N ARG A 85 -4.25 15.44 -8.04
CA ARG A 85 -5.08 14.26 -7.79
C ARG A 85 -5.66 14.29 -6.38
N THR A 86 -6.84 13.70 -6.26
CA THR A 86 -7.43 13.30 -4.99
C THR A 86 -7.62 11.79 -4.99
N ALA A 87 -7.21 11.12 -3.91
CA ALA A 87 -7.36 9.68 -3.73
C ALA A 87 -8.07 9.40 -2.41
N ALA A 88 -9.18 8.67 -2.45
CA ALA A 88 -9.78 8.07 -1.27
C ALA A 88 -9.03 6.77 -0.94
N LEU A 89 -8.44 6.73 0.24
CA LEU A 89 -7.65 5.63 0.76
C LEU A 89 -8.37 5.04 1.97
N SER A 90 -8.45 3.72 2.07
CA SER A 90 -8.71 3.08 3.36
C SER A 90 -7.61 3.41 4.36
N GLN A 91 -7.89 3.19 5.64
CA GLN A 91 -6.92 3.39 6.72
C GLN A 91 -5.60 2.64 6.47
N LEU A 92 -5.67 1.37 6.03
CA LEU A 92 -4.50 0.57 5.70
C LEU A 92 -3.73 1.10 4.47
N GLU A 93 -4.43 1.58 3.44
CA GLU A 93 -3.78 2.20 2.28
C GLU A 93 -3.01 3.46 2.66
N ALA A 94 -3.61 4.31 3.52
CA ALA A 94 -2.96 5.51 4.02
C ALA A 94 -1.75 5.18 4.90
N ALA A 95 -1.89 4.23 5.82
CA ALA A 95 -0.79 3.75 6.65
C ALA A 95 0.36 3.15 5.82
N ALA A 96 0.04 2.34 4.81
CA ALA A 96 1.03 1.76 3.91
C ALA A 96 1.78 2.82 3.09
N LEU A 97 1.07 3.85 2.63
CA LEU A 97 1.68 4.99 1.95
C LEU A 97 2.65 5.74 2.88
N ARG A 98 2.21 6.15 4.07
CA ARG A 98 3.04 6.88 5.04
C ARG A 98 4.24 6.05 5.49
N TYR A 99 4.06 4.75 5.72
CA TYR A 99 5.14 3.82 6.02
C TYR A 99 6.19 3.78 4.89
N ALA A 100 5.75 3.72 3.62
CA ALA A 100 6.65 3.75 2.47
C ALA A 100 7.41 5.09 2.35
N LEU A 101 6.72 6.22 2.54
CA LEU A 101 7.34 7.54 2.50
C LEU A 101 8.38 7.72 3.62
N HIS A 102 8.08 7.22 4.82
CA HIS A 102 9.04 7.20 5.92
C HIS A 102 10.27 6.36 5.60
N ARG A 103 10.09 5.16 5.05
CA ARG A 103 11.20 4.31 4.59
C ARG A 103 12.05 4.98 3.51
N ALA A 104 11.45 5.84 2.70
CA ALA A 104 12.14 6.65 1.69
C ALA A 104 12.73 7.97 2.23
N GLY A 105 12.63 8.23 3.54
CA GLY A 105 13.11 9.46 4.18
C GLY A 105 12.33 10.73 3.81
N LYS A 106 11.08 10.59 3.33
CA LYS A 106 10.25 11.70 2.84
C LYS A 106 9.20 12.21 3.85
N ALA A 107 8.88 11.44 4.87
CA ALA A 107 7.87 11.80 5.86
C ALA A 107 8.15 11.17 7.24
N PRO A 108 7.69 11.78 8.34
CA PRO A 108 7.63 11.11 9.64
C PRO A 108 6.59 9.97 9.60
N LEU A 109 6.76 8.99 10.49
CA LEU A 109 5.81 7.89 10.67
C LEU A 109 5.29 7.89 12.10
N VAL A 110 3.96 7.90 12.24
CA VAL A 110 3.32 7.72 13.54
C VAL A 110 3.24 6.23 13.90
N GLU A 111 3.31 5.94 15.20
CA GLU A 111 3.39 4.56 15.70
C GLU A 111 2.14 3.73 15.35
N ALA A 112 0.96 4.36 15.29
CA ALA A 112 -0.28 3.68 14.89
C ALA A 112 -0.19 3.12 13.45
N ASP A 113 0.33 3.90 12.49
CA ASP A 113 0.48 3.48 11.10
C ASP A 113 1.54 2.36 10.98
N ARG A 114 2.64 2.47 11.74
CA ARG A 114 3.65 1.40 11.83
C ARG A 114 3.03 0.09 12.28
N LYS A 115 2.32 0.09 13.42
CA LYS A 115 1.69 -1.10 14.00
C LYS A 115 0.67 -1.71 13.06
N LEU A 116 -0.14 -0.88 12.40
CA LEU A 116 -1.18 -1.34 11.49
C LEU A 116 -0.58 -2.09 10.28
N VAL A 117 0.48 -1.55 9.68
CA VAL A 117 1.21 -2.21 8.57
C VAL A 117 1.92 -3.47 9.04
N GLN A 118 2.64 -3.42 10.16
CA GLN A 118 3.38 -4.58 10.68
C GLN A 118 2.45 -5.73 11.07
N THR A 119 1.29 -5.41 11.66
CA THR A 119 0.27 -6.42 12.01
C THR A 119 -0.26 -7.12 10.77
N ALA A 120 -0.56 -6.37 9.69
CA ALA A 120 -1.00 -6.96 8.43
C ALA A 120 0.07 -7.87 7.81
N ILE A 121 1.33 -7.45 7.83
CA ILE A 121 2.46 -8.27 7.32
C ILE A 121 2.65 -9.53 8.18
N ALA A 122 2.54 -9.44 9.50
CA ALA A 122 2.68 -10.58 10.40
C ALA A 122 1.62 -11.66 10.16
N ARG A 123 0.38 -11.25 9.86
CA ARG A 123 -0.70 -12.17 9.44
C ARG A 123 -0.33 -12.92 8.16
N LEU A 124 0.26 -12.22 7.19
CA LEU A 124 0.70 -12.85 5.93
C LEU A 124 1.72 -13.97 6.16
N SER A 125 2.71 -13.74 7.02
CA SER A 125 3.74 -14.73 7.33
C SER A 125 3.12 -15.99 7.94
N LYS A 126 2.13 -15.82 8.83
CA LYS A 126 1.37 -16.92 9.42
C LYS A 126 0.58 -17.70 8.37
N ASP A 127 -0.10 -17.01 7.45
CA ASP A 127 -0.91 -17.64 6.41
C ASP A 127 -0.06 -18.41 5.39
N LEU A 128 1.15 -17.93 5.10
CA LEU A 128 2.07 -18.54 4.13
C LEU A 128 3.03 -19.57 4.74
N ASN A 129 2.99 -19.78 6.06
CA ASN A 129 3.89 -20.66 6.79
C ASN A 129 5.38 -20.35 6.49
N LEU A 130 5.70 -19.07 6.28
CA LEU A 130 7.07 -18.61 6.02
C LEU A 130 7.82 -18.58 7.36
N PRO A 131 9.08 -19.05 7.44
CA PRO A 131 9.87 -18.94 8.66
C PRO A 131 9.99 -17.46 9.04
N ILE A 132 9.54 -17.14 10.25
CA ILE A 132 9.76 -15.84 10.89
C ILE A 132 11.14 -15.97 11.55
N ASP A 133 12.21 -15.75 10.79
CA ASP A 133 13.53 -15.65 11.43
C ASP A 133 13.72 -14.25 12.07
N PRO A 134 14.31 -14.20 13.28
CA PRO A 134 14.38 -13.03 14.16
C PRO A 134 15.35 -11.93 13.70
#